data_AF-A0A534N6I5-F1
#
_entry.id   AF-A0A534N6I5-F1
#
_cell.length_a   1.000
_cell.length_b   1.000
_cell.length_c   1.000
_cell.angle_alpha   90.00
_cell.angle_beta   90.00
_cell.angle_gamma   90.00
#
_symmetry.space_group_name_H-M   'P 1'
#
loop_
_entity.id
_entity.type
_entity.pdbx_description
1 polymer ?
#
loop_
_entity_poly.entity_id
_entity_poly.type
_entity_poly.pdbx_seq_one_letter_code
_entity_poly.pdbx_strand_id
1 'polypeptide(L)'
;MKPGVLVPEHDESMPASGFIQASRILMTSSAALPTSSPREEMTSVARRKNVEVCRNDSQAGMPEPLELIHIAASETRRQILRLLQQGFDHPEDLAKKLKIRRTSVDKQLAELFQWGLVDRAAIFPPNGRPRIVYQVTQRGKDLLDLLERVVKEYTVAFKSDFARELESLEAKLAAGEIAEEMYFKRRKELETRYELAL
;
A
#
# COMPACT_ATOMS: atom_id res chain seq x y z
N MET A 1 12.22 -9.65 -63.00
CA MET A 1 13.08 -10.85 -62.86
C MET A 1 13.22 -11.16 -61.37
N LYS A 2 12.74 -12.32 -60.91
CA LYS A 2 13.16 -12.99 -59.67
C LYS A 2 14.20 -14.05 -60.05
N PRO A 3 15.13 -14.39 -59.15
CA PRO A 3 15.03 -15.62 -58.35
C PRO A 3 15.31 -15.31 -56.86
N GLY A 4 14.89 -16.06 -55.84
CA GLY A 4 14.86 -17.52 -55.63
C GLY A 4 15.69 -17.80 -54.35
N VAL A 5 15.06 -17.76 -53.17
CA VAL A 5 14.88 -18.88 -52.22
C VAL A 5 16.18 -19.54 -51.74
N LEU A 6 16.46 -19.49 -50.42
CA LEU A 6 16.70 -20.70 -49.60
C LEU A 6 16.59 -20.41 -48.09
N VAL A 7 15.72 -21.20 -47.45
CA VAL A 7 15.66 -21.47 -46.00
C VAL A 7 16.48 -22.76 -45.74
N PRO A 8 17.05 -22.92 -44.54
CA PRO A 8 16.74 -24.09 -43.69
C PRO A 8 16.51 -23.63 -42.22
N GLU A 9 15.40 -23.92 -41.54
CA GLU A 9 14.92 -25.19 -40.96
C GLU A 9 15.94 -25.91 -40.06
N HIS A 10 15.63 -25.85 -38.75
CA HIS A 10 15.89 -26.77 -37.63
C HIS A 10 17.32 -27.25 -37.29
N ASP A 11 17.73 -26.97 -36.05
CA ASP A 11 18.11 -28.05 -35.13
C ASP A 11 17.82 -27.66 -33.66
N GLU A 12 16.87 -28.36 -33.07
CA GLU A 12 16.64 -28.42 -31.62
C GLU A 12 17.78 -29.23 -30.99
N SER A 13 18.43 -28.69 -29.96
CA SER A 13 19.27 -29.52 -29.08
C SER A 13 19.16 -29.03 -27.64
N MET A 14 18.13 -29.53 -26.96
CA MET A 14 18.08 -29.67 -25.51
C MET A 14 19.17 -30.64 -25.03
N PRO A 15 19.80 -30.41 -23.88
CA PRO A 15 20.35 -31.51 -23.10
C PRO A 15 19.61 -31.70 -21.77
N ALA A 16 19.09 -32.92 -21.65
CA ALA A 16 19.12 -33.79 -20.48
C ALA A 16 18.37 -33.36 -19.21
N SER A 17 17.15 -33.88 -19.10
CA SER A 17 16.47 -34.20 -17.85
C SER A 17 17.33 -35.10 -16.96
N GLY A 18 17.79 -34.56 -15.83
CA GLY A 18 18.38 -35.32 -14.73
C GLY A 18 17.34 -35.61 -13.64
N PHE A 19 16.52 -36.65 -13.84
CA PHE A 19 15.76 -37.28 -12.76
C PHE A 19 16.74 -38.02 -11.84
N ILE A 20 16.85 -37.63 -10.57
CA ILE A 20 17.40 -38.49 -9.51
C ILE A 20 16.32 -38.74 -8.47
N GLN A 21 16.02 -40.02 -8.35
CA GLN A 21 15.00 -40.66 -7.55
C GLN A 21 15.58 -41.07 -6.17
N ALA A 22 14.71 -40.94 -5.16
CA ALA A 22 14.61 -41.68 -3.89
C ALA A 22 15.85 -41.87 -2.99
N SER A 23 15.71 -41.35 -1.75
CA SER A 23 16.17 -42.06 -0.55
C SER A 23 15.06 -42.03 0.50
N ARG A 24 14.23 -43.09 0.53
CA ARG A 24 13.42 -43.45 1.70
C ARG A 24 14.37 -44.11 2.70
N ILE A 25 14.54 -43.49 3.86
CA ILE A 25 15.15 -44.15 5.02
C ILE A 25 14.04 -44.95 5.71
N LEU A 26 14.14 -46.27 5.64
CA LEU A 26 13.37 -47.22 6.43
C LEU A 26 14.34 -48.10 7.20
N MET A 27 13.88 -48.54 8.37
CA MET A 27 14.48 -49.48 9.34
C MET A 27 15.46 -48.81 10.32
N THR A 28 15.35 -49.03 11.63
CA THR A 28 15.11 -50.31 12.30
C THR A 28 14.22 -50.22 13.53
N SER A 29 13.25 -51.14 13.61
CA SER A 29 12.62 -51.59 14.86
C SER A 29 13.59 -52.53 15.57
N SER A 30 13.88 -52.30 16.85
CA SER A 30 14.46 -53.32 17.72
C SER A 30 13.90 -53.17 19.13
N ALA A 31 13.13 -54.18 19.52
CA ALA A 31 12.55 -54.34 20.84
C ALA A 31 13.58 -54.93 21.80
N ALA A 32 13.65 -54.39 23.01
CA ALA A 32 14.08 -55.12 24.20
C ALA A 32 13.61 -54.38 25.46
N LEU A 33 12.57 -54.92 26.12
CA LEU A 33 12.35 -54.78 27.56
C LEU A 33 13.34 -55.72 28.28
N PRO A 34 13.79 -55.39 29.51
CA PRO A 34 13.16 -56.07 30.64
C PRO A 34 13.04 -55.23 31.95
N THR A 35 11.89 -55.44 32.60
CA THR A 35 11.61 -55.69 34.03
C THR A 35 12.23 -54.88 35.19
N SER A 36 11.29 -54.55 36.10
CA SER A 36 11.34 -54.45 37.59
C SER A 36 11.49 -53.08 38.28
N SER A 37 10.34 -52.66 38.85
CA SER A 37 9.94 -51.68 39.89
C SER A 37 10.83 -51.52 41.16
N PRO A 38 10.41 -50.74 42.19
CA PRO A 38 9.91 -49.36 42.22
C PRO A 38 10.68 -48.49 43.27
N ARG A 39 10.63 -47.16 43.19
CA ARG A 39 10.91 -46.30 44.36
C ARG A 39 10.21 -44.95 44.24
N GLU A 40 9.36 -44.67 45.22
CA GLU A 40 8.70 -43.38 45.48
C GLU A 40 9.73 -42.30 45.82
N GLU A 41 9.56 -41.08 45.29
CA GLU A 41 9.45 -39.85 46.11
C GLU A 41 9.18 -38.59 45.26
N MET A 42 8.14 -37.87 45.68
CA MET A 42 7.94 -36.41 45.70
C MET A 42 8.72 -35.52 44.71
N THR A 43 7.99 -34.82 43.84
CA THR A 43 7.68 -33.39 44.05
C THR A 43 6.75 -32.87 42.95
N SER A 44 5.78 -32.08 43.40
CA SER A 44 4.71 -31.48 42.64
C SER A 44 5.14 -30.18 41.94
N VAL A 45 4.31 -29.75 40.99
CA VAL A 45 4.21 -28.40 40.43
C VAL A 45 5.14 -28.07 39.25
N ALA A 46 4.90 -28.73 38.10
CA ALA A 46 5.18 -28.11 36.81
C ALA A 46 3.99 -27.22 36.39
N ARG A 47 4.06 -25.94 36.77
CA ARG A 47 3.11 -24.89 36.37
C ARG A 47 3.26 -24.63 34.87
N ARG A 48 2.61 -25.46 34.04
CA ARG A 48 2.41 -25.18 32.61
C ARG A 48 1.56 -23.91 32.50
N LYS A 49 2.22 -22.78 32.26
CA LYS A 49 1.55 -21.58 31.77
C LYS A 49 1.12 -21.91 30.34
N ASN A 50 -0.14 -22.27 30.18
CA ASN A 50 -0.79 -22.23 28.89
C ASN A 50 -0.73 -20.77 28.43
N VAL A 51 0.19 -20.47 27.52
CA VAL A 51 0.11 -19.25 26.72
C VAL A 51 -1.10 -19.48 25.83
N GLU A 52 -2.24 -18.93 26.22
CA GLU A 52 -3.34 -18.67 25.31
C GLU A 52 -2.75 -17.80 24.19
N VAL A 53 -2.37 -18.47 23.11
CA VAL A 53 -2.28 -17.85 21.80
C VAL A 53 -3.70 -17.42 21.51
N CYS A 54 -4.04 -16.17 21.84
CA CYS A 54 -5.18 -15.49 21.29
C CYS A 54 -5.04 -15.60 19.77
N ARG A 55 -5.74 -16.58 19.19
CA ARG A 55 -6.08 -16.58 17.79
C ARG A 55 -6.88 -15.31 17.61
N ASN A 56 -6.24 -14.28 17.07
CA ASN A 56 -6.98 -13.17 16.50
C ASN A 56 -7.76 -13.78 15.34
N ASP A 57 -9.00 -14.15 15.65
CA ASP A 57 -9.97 -14.56 14.65
C ASP A 57 -10.00 -13.45 13.60
N SER A 58 -9.49 -13.82 12.44
CA SER A 58 -9.41 -12.96 11.29
C SER A 58 -10.83 -12.66 10.87
N GLN A 59 -11.32 -11.48 11.26
CA GLN A 59 -12.52 -10.93 10.69
C GLN A 59 -12.18 -10.54 9.25
N ALA A 60 -12.19 -11.54 8.37
CA ALA A 60 -11.99 -11.42 6.93
C ALA A 60 -13.26 -10.87 6.27
N GLY A 61 -13.66 -9.67 6.70
CA GLY A 61 -14.47 -8.78 5.89
C GLY A 61 -13.51 -7.93 5.07
N MET A 62 -13.81 -7.70 3.79
CA MET A 62 -13.11 -6.65 3.06
C MET A 62 -13.25 -5.36 3.88
N PRO A 63 -12.15 -4.65 4.18
CA PRO A 63 -12.24 -3.45 4.97
C PRO A 63 -13.16 -2.45 4.27
N GLU A 64 -13.89 -1.68 5.08
CA GLU A 64 -14.85 -0.71 4.57
C GLU A 64 -14.17 0.23 3.56
N PRO A 65 -14.75 0.47 2.37
CA PRO A 65 -14.10 1.26 1.32
C PRO A 65 -13.64 2.65 1.78
N LEU A 66 -14.38 3.25 2.72
CA LEU A 66 -14.05 4.55 3.32
C LEU A 66 -12.85 4.47 4.26
N GLU A 67 -12.59 3.33 4.92
CA GLU A 67 -11.40 3.15 5.75
C GLU A 67 -10.14 3.13 4.88
N LEU A 68 -10.18 2.43 3.74
CA LEU A 68 -9.06 2.44 2.80
C LEU A 68 -8.75 3.86 2.32
N ILE A 69 -9.78 4.64 1.99
CA ILE A 69 -9.63 6.04 1.60
C ILE A 69 -9.07 6.86 2.75
N HIS A 70 -9.57 6.69 3.98
CA HIS A 70 -9.07 7.38 5.16
C HIS A 70 -7.57 7.08 5.41
N ILE A 71 -7.18 5.81 5.24
CA ILE A 71 -5.77 5.42 5.31
C ILE A 71 -4.97 6.09 4.20
N ALA A 72 -5.38 5.96 2.95
CA ALA A 72 -4.66 6.54 1.82
C ALA A 72 -4.64 8.08 1.82
N ALA A 73 -5.64 8.74 2.41
CA ALA A 73 -5.78 10.20 2.42
C ALA A 73 -5.01 10.92 3.53
N SER A 74 -4.46 10.19 4.51
CA SER A 74 -3.62 10.81 5.54
C SER A 74 -2.42 11.53 4.94
N GLU A 75 -2.16 12.74 5.40
CA GLU A 75 -1.10 13.60 4.89
C GLU A 75 0.27 12.92 4.93
N THR A 76 0.66 12.37 6.09
CA THR A 76 1.94 11.68 6.27
C THR A 76 2.06 10.47 5.35
N ARG A 77 0.99 9.68 5.21
CA ARG A 77 0.97 8.47 4.36
C ARG A 77 1.04 8.82 2.88
N ARG A 78 0.32 9.84 2.42
CA ARG A 78 0.45 10.38 1.04
C ARG A 78 1.86 10.85 0.76
N GLN A 79 2.48 11.56 1.71
CA GLN A 79 3.83 12.04 1.53
C GLN A 79 4.85 10.89 1.46
N ILE A 80 4.69 9.85 2.30
CA ILE A 80 5.49 8.63 2.22
C ILE A 80 5.32 7.96 0.86
N LEU A 81 4.08 7.78 0.39
CA LEU A 81 3.80 7.14 -0.89
C LEU A 81 4.38 7.92 -2.08
N ARG A 82 4.32 9.26 -2.05
CA ARG A 82 4.98 10.12 -3.06
C ARG A 82 6.49 10.00 -3.04
N LEU A 83 7.11 9.96 -1.86
CA LEU A 83 8.56 9.77 -1.73
C LEU A 83 8.98 8.39 -2.24
N LEU A 84 8.21 7.35 -1.96
CA LEU A 84 8.44 6.02 -2.50
C LEU A 84 8.33 5.99 -4.03
N GLN A 85 7.38 6.72 -4.62
CA GLN A 85 7.28 6.89 -6.08
C GLN A 85 8.48 7.64 -6.69
N GLN A 86 9.09 8.56 -5.93
CA GLN A 86 10.32 9.27 -6.31
C GLN A 86 11.59 8.41 -6.17
N GLY A 87 11.48 7.19 -5.63
CA GLY A 87 12.60 6.26 -5.45
C GLY A 87 13.25 6.28 -4.07
N PHE A 88 12.66 6.94 -3.07
CA PHE A 88 13.11 6.84 -1.68
C PHE A 88 12.55 5.58 -1.03
N ASP A 89 13.30 4.49 -1.08
CA ASP A 89 12.86 3.15 -0.69
C ASP A 89 13.24 2.77 0.76
N HIS A 90 14.17 3.48 1.39
CA HIS A 90 14.67 3.19 2.73
C HIS A 90 13.99 4.03 3.83
N PRO A 91 13.53 3.43 4.96
CA PRO A 91 12.79 4.13 6.01
C PRO A 91 13.58 5.27 6.68
N GLU A 92 14.90 5.13 6.77
CA GLU A 92 15.78 6.18 7.30
C GLU A 92 15.76 7.45 6.43
N ASP A 93 15.66 7.30 5.11
CA ASP A 93 15.70 8.43 4.18
C ASP A 93 14.34 9.12 4.10
N LEU A 94 13.26 8.34 4.20
CA LEU A 94 11.91 8.86 4.43
C LEU A 94 11.84 9.69 5.72
N ALA A 95 12.41 9.18 6.82
CA ALA A 95 12.45 9.88 8.10
C ALA A 95 13.18 11.24 8.02
N LYS A 96 14.35 11.26 7.35
CA LYS A 96 15.11 12.50 7.10
C LYS A 96 14.33 13.52 6.28
N LYS A 97 13.66 13.08 5.21
CA LYS A 97 12.88 13.97 4.33
C LYS A 97 11.66 14.55 5.03
N LEU A 98 10.96 13.73 5.80
CA LEU A 98 9.76 14.12 6.54
C LEU A 98 10.07 14.87 7.84
N LYS A 99 11.34 14.89 8.28
CA LYS A 99 11.79 15.43 9.57
C LYS A 99 11.04 14.80 10.77
N ILE A 100 10.71 13.52 10.66
CA ILE A 100 10.05 12.75 11.74
C ILE A 100 10.94 11.61 12.21
N ARG A 101 10.63 11.05 13.37
CA ARG A 101 11.35 9.90 13.91
C ARG A 101 11.13 8.67 13.02
N ARG A 102 12.18 7.89 12.80
CA ARG A 102 12.13 6.62 12.07
C ARG A 102 11.04 5.67 12.60
N THR A 103 10.90 5.54 13.92
CA THR A 103 9.87 4.69 14.54
C THR A 103 8.44 5.08 14.15
N SER A 104 8.21 6.36 13.85
CA SER A 104 6.91 6.82 13.36
C SER A 104 6.71 6.44 11.90
N VAL A 105 7.74 6.56 11.07
CA VAL A 105 7.72 6.08 9.67
C VAL A 105 7.48 4.58 9.61
N ASP A 106 8.17 3.79 10.43
CA ASP A 106 8.01 2.33 10.48
C ASP A 106 6.57 1.91 10.81
N LYS A 107 5.90 2.63 11.72
CA LYS A 107 4.48 2.40 12.02
C LYS A 107 3.58 2.69 10.82
N GLN A 108 3.80 3.82 10.14
CA GLN A 108 3.02 4.17 8.96
C GLN A 108 3.25 3.19 7.81
N LEU A 109 4.49 2.73 7.60
CA LEU A 109 4.82 1.72 6.59
C LEU A 109 4.22 0.36 6.92
N ALA A 110 4.18 -0.03 8.19
CA ALA A 110 3.53 -1.27 8.62
C ALA A 110 2.02 -1.24 8.35
N GLU A 111 1.35 -0.11 8.62
CA GLU A 111 -0.04 0.09 8.25
C GLU A 111 -0.21 0.02 6.72
N LEU A 112 0.55 0.80 5.95
CA LEU A 112 0.47 0.78 4.48
C LEU A 112 0.71 -0.61 3.87
N PHE A 113 1.61 -1.40 4.47
CA PHE A 113 1.85 -2.79 4.10
C PHE A 113 0.64 -3.69 4.42
N GLN A 114 0.03 -3.54 5.59
CA GLN A 114 -1.16 -4.31 5.97
C GLN A 114 -2.33 -4.08 5.01
N TRP A 115 -2.47 -2.85 4.50
CA TRP A 115 -3.48 -2.48 3.51
C TRP A 115 -3.09 -2.81 2.06
N GLY A 116 -1.92 -3.39 1.82
CA GLY A 116 -1.44 -3.80 0.49
C GLY A 116 -1.09 -2.63 -0.43
N LEU A 117 -0.86 -1.43 0.12
CA LEU A 117 -0.46 -0.23 -0.63
C LEU A 117 1.05 -0.19 -0.91
N VAL A 118 1.83 -0.87 -0.06
CA VAL A 118 3.28 -0.91 -0.12
C VAL A 118 3.74 -2.35 0.10
N ASP A 119 4.74 -2.78 -0.67
CA ASP A 119 5.46 -4.04 -0.47
C ASP A 119 6.76 -3.80 0.29
N ARG A 120 7.20 -4.81 1.04
CA ARG A 120 8.49 -4.83 1.73
C ARG A 120 9.41 -5.87 1.10
N ALA A 121 10.64 -5.48 0.79
CA ALA A 121 11.65 -6.36 0.25
C ALA A 121 12.95 -6.25 1.04
N ALA A 122 13.64 -7.37 1.21
CA ALA A 122 15.00 -7.39 1.75
C ALA A 122 15.98 -7.39 0.56
N ILE A 123 16.79 -6.33 0.46
CA ILE A 123 17.87 -6.25 -0.53
C ILE A 123 19.17 -6.65 0.14
N PHE A 124 19.90 -7.56 -0.52
CA PHE A 124 21.20 -8.06 -0.10
C PHE A 124 22.27 -7.47 -1.01
N PRO A 125 22.79 -6.27 -0.70
CA PRO A 125 23.90 -5.71 -1.47
C PRO A 125 25.14 -6.60 -1.34
N PRO A 126 25.92 -6.79 -2.42
CA PRO A 126 27.03 -7.75 -2.45
C PRO A 126 28.11 -7.49 -1.38
N ASN A 127 28.29 -6.24 -0.96
CA ASN A 127 29.30 -5.82 0.01
C ASN A 127 28.71 -5.16 1.27
N GLY A 128 27.44 -5.45 1.62
CA GLY A 128 26.75 -4.70 2.66
C GLY A 128 25.84 -5.54 3.55
N ARG A 129 25.39 -4.91 4.63
CA ARG A 129 24.34 -5.48 5.48
C ARG A 129 23.03 -5.53 4.71
N PRO A 130 22.23 -6.60 4.85
CA PRO A 130 20.88 -6.66 4.30
C PRO A 130 20.08 -5.44 4.76
N ARG A 131 19.32 -4.84 3.84
CA ARG A 131 18.48 -3.66 4.11
C ARG A 131 17.04 -3.95 3.72
N ILE A 132 16.11 -3.47 4.53
CA ILE A 132 14.68 -3.53 4.22
C ILE A 132 14.34 -2.27 3.44
N VAL A 133 13.77 -2.47 2.27
CA VAL A 133 13.25 -1.41 1.40
C VAL A 133 11.76 -1.58 1.20
N TYR A 134 11.11 -0.49 0.85
CA TYR A 134 9.69 -0.42 0.60
C TYR A 134 9.44 0.06 -0.83
N GLN A 135 8.44 -0.51 -1.48
CA GLN A 135 8.02 -0.12 -2.83
C GLN A 135 6.51 0.02 -2.87
N VAL A 136 6.00 1.04 -3.56
CA VAL A 136 4.55 1.19 -3.73
C VAL A 136 4.04 0.10 -4.68
N THR A 137 2.99 -0.61 -4.27
CA THR A 137 2.34 -1.62 -5.12
C THR A 137 1.63 -0.95 -6.30
N GLN A 138 1.36 -1.69 -7.39
CA GLN A 138 0.60 -1.13 -8.51
C GLN A 138 -0.78 -0.63 -8.05
N ARG A 139 -1.47 -1.43 -7.23
CA ARG A 139 -2.75 -1.05 -6.61
C ARG A 139 -2.66 0.24 -5.79
N GLY A 140 -1.56 0.42 -5.06
CA GLY A 140 -1.31 1.65 -4.28
C GLY A 140 -1.14 2.88 -5.18
N LYS A 141 -0.45 2.74 -6.33
CA LYS A 141 -0.33 3.80 -7.33
C LYS A 141 -1.68 4.14 -7.94
N ASP A 142 -2.42 3.12 -8.41
CA ASP A 142 -3.72 3.31 -9.05
C ASP A 142 -4.71 4.03 -8.13
N LEU A 143 -4.73 3.68 -6.83
CA LEU A 143 -5.57 4.33 -5.84
C LEU A 143 -5.21 5.81 -5.63
N LEU A 144 -3.91 6.12 -5.53
CA LEU A 144 -3.46 7.50 -5.38
C LEU A 144 -3.80 8.34 -6.61
N ASP A 145 -3.59 7.79 -7.80
CA ASP A 145 -3.90 8.47 -9.06
C ASP A 145 -5.40 8.74 -9.18
N LEU A 146 -6.24 7.79 -8.75
CA LEU A 146 -7.69 7.96 -8.73
C LEU A 146 -8.11 9.03 -7.72
N LEU A 147 -7.54 9.03 -6.51
CA LEU A 147 -7.82 10.05 -5.50
C LEU A 147 -7.40 11.45 -5.99
N GLU A 148 -6.23 11.57 -6.59
CA GLU A 148 -5.77 12.85 -7.14
C GLU A 148 -6.63 13.32 -8.31
N ARG A 149 -7.10 12.40 -9.16
CA ARG A 149 -8.03 12.72 -10.25
C ARG A 149 -9.36 13.25 -9.73
N VAL A 150 -9.99 12.54 -8.79
CA VAL A 150 -11.29 12.93 -8.22
C VAL A 150 -11.20 14.30 -7.56
N VAL A 151 -10.13 14.56 -6.80
CA VAL A 151 -9.91 15.87 -6.18
C VAL A 151 -9.74 16.95 -7.24
N LYS A 152 -8.95 16.71 -8.29
CA LYS A 152 -8.77 17.67 -9.40
C LYS A 152 -10.09 17.97 -10.11
N GLU A 153 -10.86 16.94 -10.47
CA GLU A 153 -12.16 17.09 -11.13
C GLU A 153 -13.14 17.87 -10.26
N TYR A 154 -13.21 17.53 -8.96
CA TYR A 154 -14.02 18.27 -7.99
C TYR A 154 -13.62 19.75 -7.92
N THR A 155 -12.32 20.06 -7.81
CA THR A 155 -11.84 21.45 -7.75
C THR A 155 -12.14 22.22 -9.04
N VAL A 156 -11.99 21.59 -10.22
CA VAL A 156 -12.30 22.23 -11.51
C VAL A 156 -13.80 22.50 -11.61
N ALA A 157 -14.65 21.52 -11.28
CA ALA A 157 -16.10 21.70 -11.26
C ALA A 157 -16.50 22.83 -10.29
N PHE A 158 -15.92 22.86 -9.09
CA PHE A 158 -16.19 23.88 -8.08
C PHE A 158 -15.82 25.29 -8.56
N LYS A 159 -14.69 25.45 -9.27
CA LYS A 159 -14.32 26.72 -9.92
C LYS A 159 -15.26 27.11 -11.05
N SER A 160 -15.71 26.13 -11.84
CA SER A 160 -16.66 26.39 -12.93
C SER A 160 -18.04 26.81 -12.43
N ASP A 161 -18.49 26.23 -11.31
CA ASP A 161 -19.75 26.63 -10.65
C ASP A 161 -19.67 28.07 -10.14
N PHE A 162 -18.53 28.46 -9.53
CA PHE A 162 -18.28 29.85 -9.14
C PHE A 162 -18.35 30.81 -10.33
N ALA A 163 -17.64 30.49 -11.43
CA ALA A 163 -17.62 31.32 -12.63
C ALA A 163 -19.03 31.48 -13.23
N ARG A 164 -19.83 30.41 -13.28
CA ARG A 164 -21.21 30.44 -13.77
C ARG A 164 -22.13 31.28 -12.87
N GLU A 165 -22.00 31.15 -11.55
CA GLU A 165 -22.78 31.95 -10.60
C GLU A 165 -22.41 33.44 -10.71
N LEU A 166 -21.13 33.76 -10.88
CA LEU A 166 -20.65 35.13 -11.08
C LEU A 166 -21.14 35.73 -12.40
N GLU A 167 -21.02 34.98 -13.51
CA GLU A 167 -21.52 35.40 -14.83
C GLU A 167 -23.03 35.67 -14.80
N SER A 168 -23.81 34.79 -14.16
CA SER A 168 -25.25 35.01 -13.95
C SER A 168 -25.53 36.28 -13.14
N LEU A 169 -24.71 36.58 -12.13
CA LEU A 169 -24.86 37.79 -11.31
C LEU A 169 -24.53 39.06 -12.11
N GLU A 170 -23.47 39.02 -12.92
CA GLU A 170 -23.06 40.11 -13.81
C GLU A 170 -24.09 40.36 -14.91
N ALA A 171 -24.66 39.31 -15.50
CA ALA A 171 -25.73 39.43 -16.49
C ALA A 171 -26.97 40.12 -15.92
N LYS A 172 -27.35 39.82 -14.67
CA LYS A 172 -28.46 40.49 -13.97
C LYS A 172 -28.19 41.97 -13.71
N LEU A 173 -26.94 42.32 -13.39
CA LEU A 173 -26.53 43.72 -13.24
C LEU A 173 -26.62 44.45 -14.58
N ALA A 174 -26.12 43.84 -15.65
CA ALA A 174 -26.15 44.41 -17.00
C ALA A 174 -27.58 44.58 -17.54
N ALA A 175 -28.49 43.67 -17.20
CA ALA A 175 -29.91 43.77 -17.52
C ALA A 175 -30.67 44.82 -16.66
N GLY A 176 -30.02 45.38 -15.63
CA GLY A 176 -30.63 46.32 -14.70
C GLY A 176 -31.62 45.66 -13.72
N GLU A 177 -31.62 44.32 -13.61
CA GLU A 177 -32.50 43.58 -12.70
C GLU A 177 -32.07 43.70 -11.24
N ILE A 178 -30.79 44.02 -10.99
CA ILE A 178 -30.24 44.24 -9.66
C ILE A 178 -29.51 45.58 -9.58
N ALA A 179 -29.62 46.24 -8.43
CA ALA A 179 -28.83 47.43 -8.13
C ALA A 179 -27.37 47.07 -7.80
N GLU A 180 -26.45 48.02 -8.02
CA GLU A 180 -25.02 47.83 -7.75
C GLU A 180 -24.72 47.41 -6.31
N GLU A 181 -25.39 48.01 -5.31
CA GLU A 181 -25.21 47.64 -3.90
C GLU A 181 -25.56 46.16 -3.64
N MET A 182 -26.62 45.67 -4.30
CA MET A 182 -27.06 44.28 -4.19
C MET A 182 -26.11 43.33 -4.94
N TYR A 183 -25.51 43.78 -6.05
CA TYR A 183 -24.44 43.05 -6.74
C TYR A 183 -23.23 42.87 -5.83
N PHE A 184 -22.70 43.94 -5.23
CA PHE A 184 -21.52 43.86 -4.37
C PHE A 184 -21.76 42.95 -3.16
N LYS A 185 -22.95 43.03 -2.55
CA LYS A 185 -23.32 42.15 -1.44
C LYS A 185 -23.33 40.68 -1.88
N ARG A 186 -24.03 40.35 -2.97
CA ARG A 186 -24.14 38.97 -3.47
C ARG A 186 -22.80 38.42 -3.96
N ARG A 187 -21.99 39.24 -4.61
CA ARG A 187 -20.65 38.86 -5.05
C ARG A 187 -19.78 38.48 -3.85
N LYS A 188 -19.81 39.27 -2.79
CA LYS A 188 -19.07 38.96 -1.56
C LYS A 188 -19.55 37.64 -0.91
N GLU A 189 -20.85 37.38 -0.93
CA GLU A 189 -21.43 36.10 -0.48
C GLU A 189 -20.93 34.92 -1.34
N LEU A 190 -20.86 35.09 -2.67
CA LEU A 190 -20.29 34.10 -3.58
C LEU A 190 -18.80 33.85 -3.32
N GLU A 191 -18.02 34.92 -3.19
CA GLU A 191 -16.58 34.82 -2.88
C GLU A 191 -16.35 34.09 -1.54
N THR A 192 -17.19 34.33 -0.54
CA THR A 192 -17.13 33.61 0.75
C THR A 192 -17.49 32.13 0.59
N ARG A 193 -18.55 31.81 -0.17
CA ARG A 193 -18.99 30.43 -0.39
C ARG A 193 -17.96 29.59 -1.16
N TYR A 194 -17.27 30.23 -2.10
CA TYR A 194 -16.28 29.61 -2.98
C TYR A 194 -14.85 29.94 -2.56
N GLU A 195 -14.61 30.32 -1.30
CA GLU A 195 -13.28 30.72 -0.79
C GLU A 195 -12.21 29.65 -1.07
N LEU A 196 -12.56 28.37 -0.98
CA LEU A 196 -11.66 27.25 -1.27
C LEU A 196 -11.39 27.02 -2.78
N ALA A 197 -12.13 27.69 -3.66
CA ALA A 197 -11.98 27.65 -5.12
C ALA A 197 -11.13 28.81 -5.67
N LEU A 198 -11.01 29.90 -4.91
CA LEU A 198 -10.28 31.12 -5.26
C LEU A 198 -8.77 30.94 -5.07
#